data_AF-A0A7W1W5I2-F1
#
_entry.id   AF-A0A7W1W5I2-F1
#
_cell.length_a   1.000
_cell.length_b   1.000
_cell.length_c   1.000
_cell.angle_alpha   90.00
_cell.angle_beta   90.00
_cell.angle_gamma   90.00
#
_symmetry.space_group_name_H-M   'P 1'
#
loop_
_entity.id
_entity.type
_entity.pdbx_description
1 polymer ?
#
loop_
_entity_poly.entity_id
_entity_poly.type
_entity_poly.pdbx_seq_one_letter_code
_entity_poly.pdbx_strand_id
1 'polypeptide(L)'
;MNEIKFNTGVIRPVECMREGWELIKDQFWLFFAITLVGILIAGSTMYILLGAMFCGIYYCLFQKMNGQPVKFEGLFKGFDFFVPGLVASLVLIIPSIVLGLLAYIPLIMMQLALMRTKNPNPDEMFAYFGFFAVEMIVLWLVLGTIHAFLFFAYPLIVEYKLSGVEAFKLSAKAVWQNLGGIVGFIALEFVLVIIGYLLCIVGVYLTLPIMFAGAFVVYRKVFPPIGYRNVNPPPPDAFQGAGSYNQSI
;
A
#
# COMPACT_ATOMS: atom_id res chain seq x y z
N MET A 1 4.68 -24.88 9.51
CA MET A 1 5.00 -23.45 9.27
C MET A 1 5.03 -22.74 10.60
N ASN A 2 6.14 -22.11 10.96
CA ASN A 2 6.18 -21.22 12.13
C ASN A 2 5.19 -20.07 11.89
N GLU A 3 4.30 -19.81 12.85
CA GLU A 3 3.30 -18.75 12.72
C GLU A 3 4.00 -17.39 12.67
N ILE A 4 3.88 -16.67 11.54
CA ILE A 4 4.41 -15.31 11.40
C ILE A 4 3.60 -14.41 12.35
N LYS A 5 4.24 -13.99 13.44
CA LYS A 5 3.63 -13.11 14.44
C LYS A 5 3.75 -11.66 14.01
N PHE A 6 2.73 -10.86 14.33
CA PHE A 6 2.71 -9.43 14.07
C PHE A 6 2.23 -8.67 15.30
N ASN A 7 2.56 -7.38 15.35
CA ASN A 7 2.20 -6.47 16.43
C ASN A 7 0.87 -5.75 16.14
N THR A 8 0.18 -5.34 17.20
CA THR A 8 -1.09 -4.62 17.13
C THR A 8 -1.01 -3.26 17.82
N GLY A 9 -1.69 -2.24 17.30
CA GLY A 9 -1.76 -0.91 17.95
C GLY A 9 -0.47 -0.07 17.85
N VAL A 10 0.44 -0.44 16.94
CA VAL A 10 1.77 0.18 16.78
C VAL A 10 1.80 1.25 15.68
N ILE A 11 0.71 1.43 14.94
CA ILE A 11 0.65 2.29 13.76
C ILE A 11 0.33 3.72 14.20
N ARG A 12 1.26 4.64 13.94
CA ARG A 12 1.10 6.08 14.14
C ARG A 12 1.22 6.77 12.78
N PRO A 13 0.11 7.15 12.13
CA PRO A 13 0.10 7.51 10.71
C PRO A 13 1.13 8.56 10.29
N VAL A 14 1.13 9.71 10.97
CA VAL A 14 2.02 10.84 10.66
C VAL A 14 3.49 10.47 10.89
N GLU A 15 3.79 9.75 11.98
CA GLU A 15 5.15 9.29 12.26
C GLU A 15 5.64 8.30 11.20
N CYS A 16 4.78 7.37 10.77
CA CYS A 16 5.14 6.39 9.73
C CYS A 16 5.43 7.08 8.39
N MET A 17 4.64 8.10 8.03
CA MET A 17 4.87 8.87 6.81
C MET A 17 6.18 9.68 6.89
N ARG A 18 6.45 10.29 8.04
CA ARG A 18 7.70 11.02 8.30
C ARG A 18 8.92 10.09 8.23
N GLU A 19 8.86 8.93 8.87
CA GLU A 19 9.91 7.91 8.81
C GLU A 19 10.08 7.38 7.39
N GLY A 20 8.99 7.21 6.63
CA GLY A 20 9.03 6.83 5.22
C GLY A 20 9.75 7.87 4.36
N TRP A 21 9.47 9.16 4.56
CA TRP A 21 10.20 10.25 3.92
C TRP A 21 11.70 10.20 4.26
N GLU A 22 12.04 10.08 5.55
CA GLU A 22 13.42 9.99 6.01
C GLU A 22 14.18 8.80 5.42
N LEU A 23 13.50 7.67 5.17
CA LEU A 23 14.08 6.48 4.57
C LEU A 23 14.54 6.69 3.12
N ILE A 24 13.82 7.51 2.34
CA ILE A 24 14.06 7.64 0.89
C ILE A 24 14.61 9.01 0.47
N LYS A 25 14.60 10.03 1.34
CA LYS A 25 14.89 11.43 0.96
C LYS A 25 16.25 11.63 0.29
N ASP A 26 17.27 10.84 0.66
CA ASP A 26 18.61 10.94 0.08
C ASP A 26 18.68 10.39 -1.35
N GLN A 27 17.74 9.53 -1.74
CA GLN A 27 17.63 8.93 -3.07
C GLN A 27 16.23 9.12 -3.66
N PHE A 28 15.58 10.24 -3.34
CA PHE A 28 14.19 10.47 -3.67
C PHE A 28 13.90 10.30 -5.16
N TRP A 29 14.73 10.90 -6.03
CA TRP A 29 14.54 10.83 -7.48
C TRP A 29 14.67 9.42 -8.06
N LEU A 30 15.51 8.57 -7.44
CA LEU A 30 15.59 7.16 -7.83
C LEU A 30 14.30 6.43 -7.46
N PHE A 31 13.79 6.65 -6.24
CA PHE A 31 12.51 6.06 -5.82
C PHE A 31 11.33 6.60 -6.62
N PHE A 32 11.32 7.87 -6.97
CA PHE A 32 10.34 8.46 -7.87
C PHE A 32 10.34 7.76 -9.24
N ALA A 33 11.51 7.53 -9.84
CA ALA A 33 11.60 6.80 -11.10
C ALA A 33 11.10 5.36 -10.96
N ILE A 34 11.49 4.65 -9.88
CA ILE A 34 11.06 3.28 -9.58
C ILE A 34 9.54 3.20 -9.44
N THR A 35 8.91 4.08 -8.66
CA THR A 35 7.45 4.04 -8.44
C THR A 35 6.68 4.50 -9.67
N LEU A 36 7.13 5.56 -10.35
CA LEU A 36 6.48 6.06 -11.57
C LEU A 36 6.47 4.97 -12.65
N VAL A 37 7.62 4.38 -12.96
CA VAL A 37 7.71 3.32 -13.99
C VAL A 37 6.92 2.08 -13.54
N GLY A 38 7.01 1.69 -12.28
CA GLY A 38 6.24 0.55 -11.75
C GLY A 38 4.73 0.72 -11.91
N ILE A 39 4.20 1.90 -11.60
CA ILE A 39 2.76 2.18 -11.70
C ILE A 39 2.32 2.29 -13.16
N LEU A 40 3.13 2.88 -14.04
CA LEU A 40 2.83 2.95 -15.48
C LEU A 40 2.80 1.56 -16.12
N ILE A 41 3.75 0.67 -15.79
CA ILE A 41 3.75 -0.72 -16.26
C ILE A 41 2.54 -1.48 -15.69
N ALA A 42 2.22 -1.32 -14.41
CA ALA A 42 1.04 -1.95 -13.81
C ALA A 42 -0.25 -1.51 -14.51
N GLY A 43 -0.44 -0.22 -14.76
CA GLY A 43 -1.65 0.33 -15.39
C GLY A 43 -1.78 -0.04 -16.88
N SER A 44 -0.67 0.02 -17.63
CA SER A 44 -0.67 -0.26 -19.08
C SER A 44 -0.88 -1.74 -19.42
N THR A 45 -0.69 -2.65 -18.46
CA THR A 45 -0.84 -4.11 -18.67
C THR A 45 -2.16 -4.66 -18.16
N MET A 46 -3.21 -3.83 -18.13
CA MET A 46 -4.53 -4.17 -17.60
C MET A 46 -4.44 -4.76 -16.18
N TYR A 47 -3.52 -4.23 -15.37
CA TYR A 47 -3.22 -4.64 -13.99
C TYR A 47 -2.63 -6.05 -13.81
N ILE A 48 -2.31 -6.79 -14.88
CA ILE A 48 -1.72 -8.13 -14.78
C ILE A 48 -0.32 -8.08 -14.13
N LEU A 49 0.46 -7.02 -14.39
CA LEU A 49 1.78 -6.85 -13.76
C LEU A 49 1.75 -6.07 -12.44
N LEU A 50 0.57 -5.74 -11.90
CA LEU A 50 0.43 -4.95 -10.67
C LEU A 50 1.25 -5.56 -9.52
N GLY A 51 1.04 -6.86 -9.25
CA GLY A 51 1.72 -7.54 -8.16
C GLY A 51 3.24 -7.59 -8.33
N ALA A 52 3.73 -7.86 -9.54
CA ALA A 52 5.17 -7.85 -9.82
C ALA A 52 5.77 -6.47 -9.58
N MET A 53 5.14 -5.40 -10.09
CA MET A 53 5.65 -4.04 -9.92
C MET A 53 5.65 -3.60 -8.45
N PHE A 54 4.60 -3.91 -7.70
CA PHE A 54 4.53 -3.57 -6.26
C PHE A 54 5.57 -4.36 -5.47
N CYS A 55 5.75 -5.66 -5.74
CA CYS A 55 6.83 -6.45 -5.16
C CYS A 55 8.22 -5.87 -5.49
N GLY A 56 8.43 -5.36 -6.71
CA GLY A 56 9.66 -4.69 -7.12
C GLY A 56 9.94 -3.40 -6.34
N ILE A 57 8.92 -2.56 -6.13
CA ILE A 57 9.02 -1.35 -5.31
C ILE A 57 9.40 -1.73 -3.86
N TYR A 58 8.69 -2.70 -3.27
CA TYR A 58 8.99 -3.15 -1.92
C TYR A 58 10.37 -3.81 -1.80
N TYR A 59 10.81 -4.56 -2.82
CA TYR A 59 12.18 -5.10 -2.88
C TYR A 59 13.24 -4.00 -2.77
N CYS A 60 13.07 -2.89 -3.49
CA CYS A 60 13.96 -1.73 -3.38
C CYS A 60 13.92 -1.07 -1.99
N LEU A 61 12.73 -0.99 -1.36
CA LEU A 61 12.60 -0.45 0.00
C LEU A 61 13.26 -1.35 1.05
N PHE A 62 13.16 -2.67 0.92
CA PHE A 62 13.91 -3.62 1.76
C PHE A 62 15.42 -3.44 1.60
N GLN A 63 15.93 -3.32 0.36
CA GLN A 63 17.35 -3.06 0.12
C GLN A 63 17.79 -1.77 0.82
N LYS A 64 17.02 -0.68 0.64
CA LYS A 64 17.34 0.63 1.22
C LYS A 64 17.46 0.59 2.74
N MET A 65 16.46 0.01 3.41
CA MET A 65 16.44 -0.10 4.86
C MET A 65 17.54 -1.02 5.40
N ASN A 66 17.94 -2.04 4.64
CA ASN A 66 19.05 -2.92 5.01
C ASN A 66 20.44 -2.33 4.69
N GLY A 67 20.52 -1.07 4.26
CA GLY A 67 21.78 -0.41 3.89
C GLY A 67 22.41 -0.95 2.60
N GLN A 68 21.64 -1.69 1.79
CA GLN A 68 22.11 -2.22 0.52
C GLN A 68 21.97 -1.17 -0.59
N PRO A 69 22.86 -1.17 -1.60
CA PRO A 69 22.78 -0.23 -2.71
C PRO A 69 21.50 -0.47 -3.52
N VAL A 70 20.67 0.57 -3.66
CA VAL A 70 19.47 0.54 -4.49
C VAL A 70 19.83 0.94 -5.92
N LYS A 71 19.30 0.20 -6.89
CA LYS A 71 19.40 0.53 -8.31
C LYS A 71 18.04 0.43 -8.97
N PHE A 72 17.85 1.15 -10.07
CA PHE A 72 16.59 1.19 -10.80
C PHE A 72 16.13 -0.19 -11.28
N GLU A 73 17.08 -1.02 -11.71
CA GLU A 73 16.83 -2.40 -12.17
C GLU A 73 16.23 -3.28 -11.07
N GLY A 74 16.37 -2.88 -9.79
CA GLY A 74 15.72 -3.53 -8.66
C GLY A 74 14.20 -3.59 -8.79
N LEU A 75 13.56 -2.65 -9.50
CA LEU A 75 12.13 -2.71 -9.81
C LEU A 75 11.76 -4.03 -10.51
N PHE A 76 12.59 -4.47 -11.46
CA PHE A 76 12.32 -5.66 -12.26
C PHE A 76 12.58 -6.96 -11.49
N LYS A 77 13.22 -6.91 -10.30
CA LYS A 77 13.26 -8.06 -9.39
C LYS A 77 11.89 -8.46 -8.86
N GLY A 78 10.89 -7.59 -9.01
CA GLY A 78 9.49 -7.92 -8.78
C GLY A 78 8.97 -9.09 -9.63
N PHE A 79 9.56 -9.35 -10.80
CA PHE A 79 9.18 -10.49 -11.66
C PHE A 79 9.51 -11.85 -11.03
N ASP A 80 10.49 -11.92 -10.12
CA ASP A 80 10.79 -13.14 -9.35
C ASP A 80 9.60 -13.58 -8.49
N PHE A 81 8.66 -12.66 -8.24
CA PHE A 81 7.43 -12.86 -7.46
C PHE A 81 6.17 -12.75 -8.31
N PHE A 82 6.28 -12.87 -9.64
CA PHE A 82 5.16 -12.64 -10.55
C PHE A 82 3.92 -13.48 -10.19
N VAL A 83 4.07 -14.80 -10.00
CA VAL A 83 2.92 -15.68 -9.73
C VAL A 83 2.28 -15.38 -8.37
N PRO A 84 3.01 -15.35 -7.24
CA PRO A 84 2.41 -14.96 -5.96
C PRO A 84 1.79 -13.55 -5.99
N GLY A 85 2.46 -12.60 -6.62
CA GLY A 85 1.97 -11.23 -6.79
C GLY A 85 0.68 -11.17 -7.58
N LEU A 86 0.61 -11.85 -8.73
CA LEU A 86 -0.59 -11.94 -9.56
C LEU A 86 -1.75 -12.56 -8.78
N VAL A 87 -1.52 -13.68 -8.08
CA VAL A 87 -2.55 -14.34 -7.28
C VAL A 87 -3.10 -13.42 -6.18
N ALA A 88 -2.23 -12.66 -5.51
CA ALA A 88 -2.68 -11.66 -4.54
C ALA A 88 -3.45 -10.52 -5.21
N SER A 89 -2.99 -10.01 -6.36
CA SER A 89 -3.66 -8.94 -7.11
C SER A 89 -5.01 -9.37 -7.70
N LEU A 90 -5.22 -10.65 -8.03
CA LEU A 90 -6.51 -11.16 -8.53
C LEU A 90 -7.66 -10.95 -7.53
N VAL A 91 -7.35 -10.90 -6.23
CA VAL A 91 -8.32 -10.58 -5.17
C VAL A 91 -8.91 -9.17 -5.36
N LEU A 92 -8.15 -8.24 -5.93
CA LEU A 92 -8.63 -6.91 -6.29
C LEU A 92 -9.18 -6.87 -7.72
N ILE A 93 -8.47 -7.48 -8.69
CA ILE A 93 -8.78 -7.37 -10.12
C ILE A 93 -10.12 -8.03 -10.46
N ILE A 94 -10.39 -9.25 -9.98
CA ILE A 94 -11.61 -9.98 -10.34
C ILE A 94 -12.86 -9.23 -9.86
N PRO A 95 -12.98 -8.83 -8.58
CA PRO A 95 -14.10 -8.00 -8.14
C PRO A 95 -14.19 -6.67 -8.86
N SER A 96 -13.06 -6.02 -9.17
CA SER A 96 -13.07 -4.76 -9.92
C SER A 96 -13.68 -4.90 -11.31
N ILE A 97 -13.34 -5.97 -12.03
CA ILE A 97 -13.93 -6.26 -13.35
C ILE A 97 -15.42 -6.57 -13.21
N VAL A 98 -15.79 -7.47 -12.29
CA VAL A 98 -17.19 -7.88 -12.12
C VAL A 98 -18.06 -6.69 -11.71
N LEU A 99 -17.67 -5.95 -10.67
CA LEU A 99 -18.42 -4.80 -10.18
C LEU A 99 -18.42 -3.66 -11.21
N GLY A 100 -17.32 -3.45 -11.92
CA GLY A 100 -17.25 -2.47 -13.01
C GLY A 100 -18.24 -2.81 -14.13
N LEU A 101 -18.27 -4.06 -14.60
CA LEU A 101 -19.22 -4.51 -15.62
C LEU A 101 -20.68 -4.38 -15.16
N LEU A 102 -20.96 -4.71 -13.89
CA LEU A 102 -22.29 -4.53 -13.31
C LEU A 102 -22.68 -3.04 -13.24
N ALA A 103 -21.73 -2.16 -12.89
CA ALA A 103 -21.96 -0.72 -12.83
C ALA A 103 -22.18 -0.08 -14.22
N TYR A 104 -21.70 -0.71 -15.30
CA TYR A 104 -21.99 -0.24 -16.66
C TYR A 104 -23.46 -0.46 -17.06
N ILE A 105 -24.17 -1.43 -16.47
CA ILE A 105 -25.56 -1.73 -16.84
C ILE A 105 -26.50 -0.53 -16.62
N PRO A 106 -26.62 0.04 -15.41
CA PRO A 106 -27.49 1.20 -15.20
C PRO A 106 -27.03 2.42 -16.01
N LEU A 107 -25.72 2.60 -16.20
CA LEU A 107 -25.18 3.68 -17.04
C LEU A 107 -25.65 3.57 -18.50
N ILE A 108 -25.57 2.37 -19.10
CA ILE A 108 -26.04 2.13 -20.47
C ILE A 108 -27.55 2.33 -20.56
N MET A 109 -28.32 1.84 -19.59
CA MET A 109 -29.77 2.01 -19.55
C MET A 109 -30.19 3.48 -19.49
N MET A 110 -29.51 4.26 -18.65
CA MET A 110 -29.68 5.72 -18.56
C MET A 110 -29.38 6.40 -19.90
N GLN A 111 -28.26 6.05 -20.55
CA GLN A 111 -27.88 6.66 -21.81
C GLN A 111 -28.86 6.35 -22.95
N LEU A 112 -29.36 5.10 -23.01
CA LEU A 112 -30.42 4.71 -23.95
C LEU A 112 -31.74 5.45 -23.69
N ALA A 113 -32.11 5.66 -22.42
CA ALA A 113 -33.30 6.42 -22.06
C ALA A 113 -33.17 7.89 -22.50
N LEU A 114 -32.04 8.53 -22.19
CA LEU A 114 -31.77 9.93 -22.58
C LEU A 114 -31.74 10.11 -24.10
N MET A 115 -31.20 9.17 -24.87
CA MET A 115 -31.20 9.24 -26.34
C MET A 115 -32.60 9.18 -26.96
N ARG A 116 -33.58 8.56 -26.26
CA ARG A 116 -34.97 8.50 -26.71
C ARG A 116 -35.78 9.74 -26.34
N THR A 117 -35.29 10.55 -25.40
CA THR A 117 -36.00 11.72 -24.89
C THR A 117 -35.54 12.98 -25.61
N LYS A 118 -36.41 13.57 -26.44
CA LYS A 118 -36.08 14.74 -27.27
C LYS A 118 -35.76 16.00 -26.44
N ASN A 119 -36.41 16.17 -25.30
CA ASN A 119 -36.19 17.25 -24.32
C ASN A 119 -36.21 16.63 -22.91
N PRO A 120 -35.07 16.09 -22.41
CA PRO A 120 -35.03 15.49 -21.09
C PRO A 120 -35.31 16.54 -20.00
N ASN A 121 -36.17 16.17 -19.05
CA ASN A 121 -36.48 17.03 -17.91
C ASN A 121 -35.22 17.19 -17.05
N PRO A 122 -34.81 18.43 -16.70
CA PRO A 122 -33.67 18.67 -15.81
C PRO A 122 -33.72 17.86 -14.51
N ASP A 123 -34.91 17.69 -13.90
CA ASP A 123 -35.06 16.95 -12.65
C ASP A 123 -34.70 15.48 -12.80
N GLU A 124 -35.06 14.86 -13.93
CA GLU A 124 -34.69 13.47 -14.24
C GLU A 124 -33.18 13.37 -14.46
N MET A 125 -32.57 14.32 -15.16
CA MET A 125 -31.12 14.36 -15.35
C MET A 125 -30.37 14.45 -14.02
N PHE A 126 -30.81 15.31 -13.11
CA PHE A 126 -30.20 15.41 -11.77
C PHE A 126 -30.35 14.12 -10.97
N ALA A 127 -31.50 13.45 -11.04
CA ALA A 127 -31.71 12.16 -10.39
C ALA A 127 -30.73 11.10 -10.93
N TYR A 128 -30.52 11.06 -12.24
CA TYR A 128 -29.55 10.16 -12.88
C TYR A 128 -28.10 10.45 -12.46
N PHE A 129 -27.68 11.72 -12.44
CA PHE A 129 -26.36 12.11 -11.94
C PHE A 129 -26.18 11.73 -10.46
N GLY A 130 -27.21 11.93 -9.64
CA GLY A 130 -27.22 11.52 -8.24
C GLY A 130 -27.05 10.02 -8.07
N PHE A 131 -27.80 9.21 -8.83
CA PHE A 131 -27.67 7.75 -8.82
C PHE A 131 -26.27 7.31 -9.22
N PHE A 132 -25.72 7.85 -10.32
CA PHE A 132 -24.37 7.53 -10.78
C PHE A 132 -23.30 7.91 -9.75
N ALA A 133 -23.43 9.08 -9.12
CA ALA A 133 -22.51 9.49 -8.07
C ALA A 133 -22.53 8.53 -6.88
N VAL A 134 -23.71 8.11 -6.42
CA VAL A 134 -23.86 7.12 -5.34
C VAL A 134 -23.24 5.78 -5.73
N GLU A 135 -23.51 5.30 -6.94
CA GLU A 135 -22.93 4.05 -7.46
C GLU A 135 -21.39 4.10 -7.49
N MET A 136 -20.80 5.19 -8.00
CA MET A 136 -19.36 5.37 -8.02
C MET A 136 -18.75 5.42 -6.62
N ILE A 137 -19.41 6.09 -5.67
CA ILE A 137 -18.98 6.13 -4.28
C ILE A 137 -19.02 4.72 -3.67
N VAL A 138 -20.10 3.96 -3.90
CA VAL A 138 -20.22 2.58 -3.41
C VAL A 138 -19.13 1.69 -4.00
N LEU A 139 -18.87 1.77 -5.30
CA LEU A 139 -17.80 1.03 -5.96
C LEU A 139 -16.44 1.37 -5.33
N TRP A 140 -16.15 2.66 -5.16
CA TRP A 140 -14.89 3.11 -4.58
C TRP A 140 -14.70 2.65 -3.13
N LEU A 141 -15.77 2.66 -2.32
CA LEU A 141 -15.74 2.15 -0.94
C LEU A 141 -15.50 0.64 -0.89
N VAL A 142 -16.19 -0.13 -1.73
CA VAL A 142 -16.04 -1.59 -1.79
C VAL A 142 -14.62 -1.98 -2.23
N LEU A 143 -14.14 -1.40 -3.34
CA LEU A 143 -12.80 -1.69 -3.86
C LEU A 143 -11.70 -1.16 -2.93
N GLY A 144 -11.90 0.00 -2.32
CA GLY A 144 -11.00 0.56 -1.32
C GLY A 144 -10.87 -0.34 -0.09
N THR A 145 -11.97 -0.96 0.34
CA THR A 145 -11.96 -1.94 1.45
C THR A 145 -11.19 -3.21 1.08
N ILE A 146 -11.38 -3.74 -0.13
CA ILE A 146 -10.61 -4.91 -0.63
C ILE A 146 -9.11 -4.57 -0.70
N HIS A 147 -8.78 -3.40 -1.24
CA HIS A 147 -7.41 -2.92 -1.32
C HIS A 147 -6.76 -2.77 0.06
N ALA A 148 -7.51 -2.26 1.05
CA ALA A 148 -7.02 -2.15 2.43
C ALA A 148 -6.62 -3.52 3.01
N PHE A 149 -7.34 -4.61 2.70
CA PHE A 149 -6.94 -5.95 3.15
C PHE A 149 -5.70 -6.51 2.45
N LEU A 150 -5.32 -5.96 1.30
CA LEU A 150 -4.09 -6.29 0.58
C LEU A 150 -2.88 -5.43 1.02
N PHE A 151 -3.07 -4.48 1.94
CA PHE A 151 -2.06 -3.50 2.34
C PHE A 151 -0.68 -4.11 2.64
N PHE A 152 -0.63 -5.27 3.29
CA PHE A 152 0.63 -5.97 3.62
C PHE A 152 0.99 -7.12 2.68
N ALA A 153 0.15 -7.47 1.71
CA ALA A 153 0.32 -8.69 0.92
C ALA A 153 1.63 -8.70 0.12
N TYR A 154 1.93 -7.62 -0.60
CA TYR A 154 3.13 -7.52 -1.43
C TYR A 154 4.46 -7.54 -0.64
N PRO A 155 4.65 -6.76 0.44
CA PRO A 155 5.88 -6.87 1.23
C PRO A 155 6.01 -8.24 1.92
N LEU A 156 4.89 -8.86 2.36
CA LEU A 156 4.90 -10.23 2.88
C LEU A 156 5.38 -11.26 1.85
N ILE A 157 4.94 -11.15 0.58
CA ILE A 157 5.44 -11.97 -0.52
C ILE A 157 6.95 -11.80 -0.68
N VAL A 158 7.43 -10.56 -0.64
CA VAL A 158 8.86 -10.26 -0.89
C VAL A 158 9.76 -10.80 0.21
N GLU A 159 9.43 -10.53 1.48
CA GLU A 159 10.25 -10.89 2.65
C GLU A 159 10.13 -12.39 3.01
N TYR A 160 8.90 -12.91 3.08
CA TYR A 160 8.64 -14.26 3.57
C TYR A 160 8.43 -15.30 2.47
N LYS A 161 8.48 -14.90 1.19
CA LYS A 161 8.27 -15.78 0.02
C LYS A 161 6.93 -16.53 0.05
N LEU A 162 5.91 -15.92 0.66
CA LEU A 162 4.58 -16.54 0.77
C LEU A 162 3.90 -16.68 -0.60
N SER A 163 3.02 -17.66 -0.72
CA SER A 163 2.08 -17.70 -1.85
C SER A 163 1.11 -16.52 -1.77
N GLY A 164 0.51 -16.14 -2.91
CA GLY A 164 -0.41 -14.99 -2.96
C GLY A 164 -1.62 -15.12 -2.02
N VAL A 165 -2.16 -16.33 -1.87
CA VAL A 165 -3.30 -16.59 -0.97
C VAL A 165 -2.89 -16.51 0.49
N GLU A 166 -1.73 -17.05 0.86
CA GLU A 166 -1.22 -16.98 2.24
C GLU A 166 -0.90 -15.53 2.63
N ALA A 167 -0.28 -14.78 1.71
CA ALA A 167 0.02 -13.37 1.90
C ALA A 167 -1.26 -12.54 2.09
N PHE A 168 -2.30 -12.78 1.28
CA PHE A 168 -3.59 -12.13 1.44
C PHE A 168 -4.23 -12.46 2.81
N LYS A 169 -4.29 -13.74 3.18
CA LYS A 169 -4.90 -14.15 4.47
C LYS A 169 -4.18 -13.53 5.67
N LEU A 170 -2.84 -13.55 5.66
CA LEU A 170 -2.03 -12.95 6.73
C LEU A 170 -2.18 -11.42 6.75
N SER A 171 -2.15 -10.77 5.59
CA SER A 171 -2.39 -9.34 5.45
C SER A 171 -3.77 -8.96 6.00
N ALA A 172 -4.83 -9.67 5.60
CA ALA A 172 -6.18 -9.41 6.05
C ALA A 172 -6.34 -9.55 7.58
N LYS A 173 -5.75 -10.61 8.16
CA LYS A 173 -5.72 -10.83 9.62
C LYS A 173 -5.00 -9.67 10.34
N ALA A 174 -3.86 -9.23 9.82
CA ALA A 174 -3.08 -8.15 10.43
C ALA A 174 -3.76 -6.78 10.32
N VAL A 175 -4.40 -6.49 9.17
CA VAL A 175 -5.20 -5.28 8.95
C VAL A 175 -6.40 -5.26 9.90
N TRP A 176 -7.12 -6.38 10.03
CA TRP A 176 -8.27 -6.47 10.93
C TRP A 176 -7.92 -6.18 12.38
N GLN A 177 -6.73 -6.59 12.83
CA GLN A 177 -6.25 -6.33 14.19
C GLN A 177 -5.60 -4.95 14.37
N ASN A 178 -5.43 -4.19 13.28
CA ASN A 178 -4.83 -2.85 13.27
C ASN A 178 -5.72 -1.81 12.58
N LEU A 179 -7.04 -2.03 12.52
CA LEU A 179 -7.96 -1.23 11.72
C LEU A 179 -7.84 0.28 11.96
N GLY A 180 -7.86 0.73 13.21
CA GLY A 180 -7.79 2.16 13.53
C GLY A 180 -6.52 2.83 12.98
N GLY A 181 -5.38 2.15 13.10
CA GLY A 181 -4.10 2.63 12.58
C GLY A 181 -4.02 2.63 11.05
N ILE A 182 -4.51 1.56 10.41
CA ILE A 182 -4.56 1.45 8.94
C ILE A 182 -5.52 2.47 8.33
N VAL A 183 -6.73 2.61 8.89
CA VAL A 183 -7.70 3.62 8.44
C VAL A 183 -7.13 5.02 8.60
N GLY A 184 -6.49 5.33 9.73
CA GLY A 184 -5.82 6.61 9.93
C GLY A 184 -4.68 6.87 8.93
N PHE A 185 -3.92 5.83 8.56
CA PHE A 185 -2.86 5.94 7.56
C PHE A 185 -3.42 6.14 6.15
N ILE A 186 -4.42 5.36 5.74
CA ILE A 186 -5.10 5.52 4.44
C ILE A 186 -5.78 6.89 4.34
N ALA A 187 -6.37 7.39 5.42
CA ALA A 187 -6.95 8.73 5.46
C ALA A 187 -5.89 9.82 5.25
N LEU A 188 -4.72 9.67 5.86
CA LEU A 188 -3.59 10.58 5.66
C LEU A 188 -3.09 10.54 4.20
N GLU A 189 -2.96 9.34 3.63
CA GLU A 189 -2.65 9.14 2.21
C GLU A 189 -3.66 9.83 1.30
N PHE A 190 -4.96 9.70 1.60
CA PHE A 190 -6.02 10.35 0.83
C PHE A 190 -5.89 11.88 0.85
N VAL A 191 -5.57 12.49 2.00
CA VAL A 191 -5.31 13.93 2.10
C VAL A 191 -4.11 14.33 1.23
N LEU A 192 -3.02 13.54 1.25
CA LEU A 192 -1.85 13.80 0.39
C LEU A 192 -2.18 13.70 -1.10
N VAL A 193 -3.03 12.75 -1.49
CA VAL A 193 -3.49 12.63 -2.87
C VAL A 193 -4.33 13.85 -3.27
N ILE A 194 -5.23 14.35 -2.41
CA ILE A 194 -6.00 15.58 -2.67
C ILE A 194 -5.05 16.77 -2.89
N ILE A 195 -4.06 16.95 -2.00
CA ILE A 195 -3.06 18.01 -2.16
C ILE A 195 -2.31 17.85 -3.49
N GLY A 196 -1.92 16.62 -3.82
CA GLY A 196 -1.27 16.31 -5.09
C GLY A 196 -2.12 16.66 -6.32
N TYR A 197 -3.43 16.43 -6.26
CA TYR A 197 -4.37 16.83 -7.32
C TYR A 197 -4.46 18.36 -7.46
N LEU A 198 -4.52 19.08 -6.33
CA LEU A 198 -4.54 20.55 -6.31
C LEU A 198 -3.26 21.17 -6.88
N LEU A 199 -2.14 20.44 -6.85
CA LEU A 199 -0.87 20.80 -7.49
C LEU A 199 -0.76 20.27 -8.93
N CYS A 200 -1.81 20.45 -9.72
CA CYS A 200 -1.88 20.14 -11.16
C CYS A 200 -1.61 18.68 -11.53
N ILE A 201 -2.05 17.70 -10.72
CA ILE A 201 -1.87 16.24 -10.93
C ILE A 201 -0.42 15.76 -10.81
N VAL A 202 0.57 16.56 -11.22
CA VAL A 202 2.01 16.26 -11.07
C VAL A 202 2.35 15.99 -9.61
N GLY A 203 1.72 16.72 -8.68
CA GLY A 203 1.87 16.52 -7.25
C GLY A 203 1.53 15.09 -6.79
N VAL A 204 0.55 14.42 -7.41
CA VAL A 204 0.19 13.03 -7.08
C VAL A 204 1.38 12.10 -7.34
N TYR A 205 2.04 12.22 -8.48
CA TYR A 205 3.17 11.34 -8.80
C TYR A 205 4.38 11.56 -7.90
N LEU A 206 4.58 12.81 -7.44
CA LEU A 206 5.66 13.14 -6.50
C LEU A 206 5.41 12.59 -5.10
N THR A 207 4.15 12.39 -4.69
CA THR A 207 3.82 11.82 -3.38
C THR A 207 3.86 10.29 -3.34
N LEU A 208 3.70 9.61 -4.47
CA LEU A 208 3.73 8.13 -4.55
C LEU A 208 4.95 7.45 -3.89
N PRO A 209 6.21 7.85 -4.14
CA PRO A 209 7.35 7.21 -3.47
C PRO A 209 7.28 7.37 -1.93
N ILE A 210 6.75 8.50 -1.44
CA ILE A 210 6.58 8.76 -0.02
C ILE A 210 5.50 7.85 0.57
N MET A 211 4.38 7.67 -0.14
CA MET A 211 3.30 6.77 0.26
C MET A 211 3.78 5.32 0.37
N PHE A 212 4.50 4.80 -0.65
CA PHE A 212 5.07 3.45 -0.60
C PHE A 212 6.08 3.28 0.54
N ALA A 213 6.95 4.26 0.76
CA ALA A 213 7.90 4.23 1.87
C ALA A 213 7.20 4.28 3.24
N GLY A 214 6.16 5.10 3.37
CA GLY A 214 5.32 5.16 4.58
C GLY A 214 4.61 3.84 4.83
N ALA A 215 3.99 3.25 3.81
CA ALA A 215 3.34 1.94 3.90
C ALA A 215 4.34 0.84 4.28
N PHE A 216 5.56 0.91 3.78
CA PHE A 216 6.65 0.03 4.16
C PHE A 216 7.07 0.19 5.63
N VAL A 217 7.12 1.42 6.16
CA VAL A 217 7.35 1.65 7.59
C VAL A 217 6.21 1.08 8.43
N VAL A 218 4.95 1.28 8.03
CA VAL A 218 3.79 0.64 8.68
C VAL A 218 3.97 -0.87 8.70
N TYR A 219 4.34 -1.45 7.57
CA TYR A 219 4.64 -2.87 7.45
C TYR A 219 5.72 -3.31 8.45
N ARG A 220 6.84 -2.59 8.60
CA ARG A 220 7.89 -2.97 9.55
C ARG A 220 7.52 -2.80 11.02
N LYS A 221 6.65 -1.85 11.35
CA LYS A 221 6.12 -1.73 12.73
C LYS A 221 5.22 -2.94 13.08
N VAL A 222 4.38 -3.36 12.14
CA VAL A 222 3.48 -4.52 12.30
C VAL A 222 4.25 -5.84 12.21
N PHE A 223 5.19 -5.97 11.28
CA PHE A 223 6.02 -7.15 11.04
C PHE A 223 7.51 -6.79 11.25
N PRO A 224 7.99 -6.80 12.51
CA PRO A 224 9.38 -6.49 12.81
C PRO A 224 10.33 -7.56 12.23
N PRO A 225 11.56 -7.19 11.85
CA PRO A 225 12.54 -8.13 11.30
C PRO A 225 12.79 -9.32 12.24
N ILE A 226 12.98 -10.50 11.65
CA ILE A 226 13.38 -11.72 12.36
C ILE A 226 14.75 -11.47 13.01
N GLY A 227 14.77 -11.28 14.34
CA GLY A 227 15.98 -11.02 15.13
C GLY A 227 15.86 -9.89 16.15
N TYR A 228 14.87 -9.00 16.03
CA TYR A 228 14.69 -7.84 16.92
C TYR A 228 13.81 -8.12 18.16
N ARG A 229 13.65 -9.39 18.55
CA ARG A 229 12.71 -9.79 19.61
C ARG A 229 13.27 -9.80 21.03
N ASN A 230 14.53 -9.40 21.25
CA ASN A 230 15.17 -9.39 22.58
C ASN A 230 16.17 -8.25 22.73
N VAL A 231 15.69 -7.00 22.72
CA VAL A 231 16.43 -5.90 23.34
C VAL A 231 15.49 -5.20 24.30
N ASN A 232 15.16 -5.88 25.40
CA ASN A 232 14.90 -5.12 26.62
C ASN A 232 16.19 -4.35 26.91
N PRO A 233 16.12 -3.04 27.22
CA PRO A 233 17.30 -2.37 27.75
C PRO A 233 17.83 -3.21 28.92
N PRO A 234 19.15 -3.44 29.01
CA PRO A 234 19.70 -4.20 30.13
C PRO A 234 19.20 -3.54 31.42
N PRO A 235 18.75 -4.34 32.41
CA PRO A 235 18.20 -3.79 33.63
C PRO A 235 19.23 -2.86 34.30
N PRO A 236 18.81 -1.81 35.02
CA PRO A 236 19.71 -0.76 35.51
C PRO A 236 20.88 -1.25 36.38
N ASP A 237 20.78 -2.46 36.92
CA ASP A 237 21.78 -3.20 37.68
C ASP A 237 22.92 -3.77 36.80
N ALA A 238 22.72 -3.96 35.50
CA ALA A 238 23.75 -4.46 34.57
C ALA A 238 24.97 -3.54 34.44
N PHE A 239 24.84 -2.26 34.83
CA PHE A 239 25.94 -1.28 34.82
C PHE A 239 26.62 -1.09 36.19
N GLN A 240 26.18 -1.77 37.26
CA GLN A 240 26.72 -1.59 38.61
C GLN A 240 28.10 -2.23 38.83
N GLY A 241 28.56 -3.11 37.93
CA GLY A 241 29.85 -3.81 38.05
C GLY A 241 31.02 -3.22 37.24
N ALA A 242 30.78 -2.22 36.38
CA ALA A 242 31.81 -1.72 35.46
C ALA A 242 32.75 -0.66 36.08
N GLY A 243 32.49 -0.23 37.32
CA GLY A 243 33.22 0.86 37.99
C GLY A 243 34.41 0.44 38.87
N SER A 244 34.65 -0.86 39.09
CA SER A 244 35.63 -1.31 40.11
C SER A 244 37.02 -1.67 39.58
N TYR A 245 37.29 -1.57 38.28
CA TYR A 245 38.54 -2.08 37.68
C TYR A 245 39.65 -1.02 37.49
N ASN A 246 39.56 0.15 38.13
CA ASN A 246 40.49 1.24 37.81
C ASN A 246 41.07 2.00 39.02
N GLN A 247 41.43 1.31 40.13
CA GLN A 247 42.23 1.92 41.21
C GLN A 247 43.18 0.96 41.95
N SER A 248 43.88 0.06 41.24
CA SER A 248 45.03 -0.64 41.84
C SER A 248 46.16 -0.82 40.84
N ILE A 249 47.10 0.13 40.90
CA ILE A 249 48.58 0.04 40.82
C ILE A 249 49.10 1.40 40.34
#